data_AF-E3H069-F1
#
_entry.id   AF-E3H069-F1
#
_cell.length_a   1.000
_cell.length_b   1.000
_cell.length_c   1.000
_cell.angle_alpha   90.00
_cell.angle_beta   90.00
_cell.angle_gamma   90.00
#
_symmetry.space_group_name_H-M   'P 1'
#
loop_
_entity.id
_entity.type
_entity.pdbx_description
1 polymer ?
#
loop_
_entity_poly.entity_id
_entity_poly.type
_entity_poly.pdbx_seq_one_letter_code
_entity_poly.pdbx_strand_id
1 'polypeptide(L)'
;MRHERYAAATALLGESGFATRVGGFNALVRLADEWLADERTPEEQRLAEAQVIIDTFCACIYAPFLPASRHKDYMRLNREPKKRWDSQKKARFRAEQAEFRAEARFRQTVLDTIHLRVMPRYEGPGPWSRLSFDFSGSVFFYPVSFGRSQWEGRLNLRGCTYYAEADFSGSTYTWYLDCSNSAYYTEADFSASTYNGGVNASFCNYRGNVDFSESVYRANASLSYNVYWGEAALNDSIYEGHADLACCTYVGHASLGNCDYRRGADLFLSTYATFADLDRCTYGGRANLSKSVYYGRAWFWHSTYLQEATFGDSIYNDSVDFSDSHFAGPVNLEDSAYLDTTNFQNTIFEEDSPSFARSVYVPENNEHTGYNYGVVRVLTLDELQHLDQLREPRYEIEQELFNVDDATDAKTYRILRRALLEASHPIQKWCQELMAGTL
;
A
#
# COMPACT_ATOMS: atom_id res chain seq x y z
N MET A 1 -40.53 2.67 -23.47
CA MET A 1 -40.34 1.79 -22.28
C MET A 1 -38.93 1.98 -21.70
N ARG A 2 -38.66 1.66 -20.42
CA ARG A 2 -37.35 1.87 -19.77
C ARG A 2 -36.19 1.20 -20.53
N HIS A 3 -36.40 -0.02 -21.05
CA HIS A 3 -35.38 -0.74 -21.83
C HIS A 3 -35.05 -0.09 -23.18
N GLU A 4 -36.01 0.58 -23.83
CA GLU A 4 -35.74 1.32 -25.07
C GLU A 4 -34.91 2.57 -24.79
N ARG A 5 -35.18 3.26 -23.66
CA ARG A 5 -34.36 4.39 -23.20
C ARG A 5 -32.94 3.95 -22.87
N TYR A 6 -32.80 2.80 -22.22
CA TYR A 6 -31.49 2.19 -21.96
C TYR A 6 -30.73 1.95 -23.27
N ALA A 7 -31.32 1.23 -24.22
CA ALA A 7 -30.68 0.93 -25.51
C ALA A 7 -30.28 2.20 -26.28
N ALA A 8 -31.16 3.21 -26.32
CA ALA A 8 -30.88 4.49 -26.96
C ALA A 8 -29.73 5.24 -26.27
N ALA A 9 -29.71 5.27 -24.94
CA ALA A 9 -28.66 5.97 -24.18
C ALA A 9 -27.30 5.26 -24.28
N THR A 10 -27.28 3.93 -24.29
CA THR A 10 -26.06 3.14 -24.50
C THR A 10 -25.50 3.31 -25.91
N ALA A 11 -26.35 3.47 -26.93
CA ALA A 11 -25.87 3.79 -28.28
C ALA A 11 -25.08 5.11 -28.32
N LEU A 12 -25.57 6.15 -27.61
CA LEU A 12 -24.89 7.44 -27.51
C LEU A 12 -23.53 7.37 -26.80
N LEU A 13 -23.33 6.40 -25.89
CA LEU A 13 -22.02 6.17 -25.25
C LEU A 13 -20.95 5.67 -26.22
N GLY A 14 -21.37 4.94 -27.26
CA GLY A 14 -20.48 4.41 -28.30
C GLY A 14 -20.12 5.43 -29.39
N GLU A 15 -20.76 6.60 -29.42
CA GLU A 15 -20.51 7.62 -30.43
C GLU A 15 -19.22 8.42 -30.18
N SER A 16 -18.62 8.90 -31.27
CA SER A 16 -17.47 9.81 -31.20
C SER A 16 -17.93 11.23 -30.88
N GLY A 17 -17.80 11.64 -29.62
CA GLY A 17 -18.06 13.02 -29.22
C GLY A 17 -18.32 13.16 -27.73
N PHE A 18 -17.56 14.04 -27.07
CA PHE A 18 -17.67 14.23 -25.62
C PHE A 18 -19.10 14.61 -25.19
N ALA A 19 -19.72 15.60 -25.83
CA ALA A 19 -21.05 16.08 -25.47
C ALA A 19 -22.14 15.00 -25.66
N THR A 20 -22.05 14.22 -26.75
CA THR A 20 -23.00 13.14 -27.03
C THR A 20 -22.90 12.02 -26.01
N ARG A 21 -21.67 11.58 -25.69
CA ARG A 21 -21.41 10.57 -24.67
C ARG A 21 -21.89 11.01 -23.29
N VAL A 22 -21.66 12.27 -22.92
CA VAL A 22 -22.18 12.85 -21.67
C VAL A 22 -23.71 12.87 -21.66
N GLY A 23 -24.36 13.14 -22.79
CA GLY A 23 -25.82 13.07 -22.94
C GLY A 23 -26.36 11.65 -22.69
N GLY A 24 -25.77 10.64 -23.33
CA GLY A 24 -26.10 9.23 -23.11
C GLY A 24 -25.87 8.79 -21.67
N PHE A 25 -24.71 9.13 -21.11
CA PHE A 25 -24.37 8.88 -19.71
C PHE A 25 -25.42 9.45 -18.75
N ASN A 26 -25.76 10.73 -18.88
CA ASN A 26 -26.75 11.37 -18.02
C ASN A 26 -28.15 10.75 -18.13
N ALA A 27 -28.53 10.25 -19.32
CA ALA A 27 -29.78 9.53 -19.50
C ALA A 27 -29.80 8.18 -18.76
N LEU A 28 -28.67 7.46 -18.75
CA LEU A 28 -28.49 6.22 -17.99
C LEU A 28 -28.47 6.47 -16.49
N VAL A 29 -27.79 7.52 -16.03
CA VAL A 29 -27.76 7.91 -14.61
C VAL A 29 -29.17 8.13 -14.08
N ARG A 30 -29.98 8.92 -14.81
CA ARG A 30 -31.40 9.13 -14.46
C ARG A 30 -32.19 7.83 -14.45
N LEU A 31 -31.92 6.94 -15.38
CA LEU A 31 -32.61 5.65 -15.46
C LEU A 31 -32.27 4.74 -14.28
N ALA A 32 -31.01 4.71 -13.83
CA ALA A 32 -30.60 3.99 -12.62
C ALA A 32 -31.28 4.56 -11.36
N ASP A 33 -31.27 5.89 -11.22
CA ASP A 33 -31.95 6.57 -10.11
C ASP A 33 -33.48 6.29 -10.14
N GLU A 34 -34.10 6.29 -11.34
CA GLU A 34 -35.52 5.95 -11.54
C GLU A 34 -35.85 4.49 -11.16
N TRP A 35 -34.98 3.53 -11.49
CA TRP A 35 -35.17 2.13 -11.13
C TRP A 35 -35.11 1.93 -9.61
N LEU A 36 -34.13 2.55 -8.95
CA LEU A 36 -33.94 2.43 -7.51
C LEU A 36 -35.09 3.09 -6.73
N ALA A 37 -35.63 4.20 -7.22
CA ALA A 37 -36.74 4.92 -6.60
C ALA A 37 -38.13 4.28 -6.83
N ASP A 38 -38.27 3.29 -7.71
CA ASP A 38 -39.58 2.73 -8.09
C ASP A 38 -40.13 1.71 -7.09
N GLU A 39 -40.68 2.18 -5.97
CA GLU A 39 -41.21 1.33 -4.88
C GLU A 39 -42.30 0.32 -5.30
N ARG A 40 -42.84 0.42 -6.52
CA ARG A 40 -43.82 -0.56 -7.05
C ARG A 40 -43.16 -1.83 -7.58
N THR A 41 -41.86 -1.79 -7.84
CA THR A 41 -41.07 -2.92 -8.35
C THR A 41 -40.37 -3.61 -7.18
N PRO A 42 -40.33 -4.96 -7.12
CA PRO A 42 -39.60 -5.69 -6.09
C PRO A 42 -38.13 -5.24 -5.99
N GLU A 43 -37.61 -5.14 -4.76
CA GLU A 43 -36.25 -4.62 -4.52
C GLU A 43 -35.16 -5.34 -5.31
N GLU A 44 -35.20 -6.67 -5.33
CA GLU A 44 -34.24 -7.49 -6.08
C GLU A 44 -34.21 -7.11 -7.57
N GLN A 45 -35.38 -6.89 -8.17
CA GLN A 45 -35.47 -6.48 -9.57
C GLN A 45 -34.98 -5.04 -9.78
N ARG A 46 -35.28 -4.12 -8.86
CA ARG A 46 -34.75 -2.73 -8.93
C ARG A 46 -33.23 -2.72 -8.91
N LEU A 47 -32.64 -3.48 -7.99
CA LEU A 47 -31.18 -3.60 -7.87
C LEU A 47 -30.58 -4.26 -9.11
N ALA A 48 -31.18 -5.33 -9.63
CA ALA A 48 -30.70 -6.00 -10.83
C ALA A 48 -30.70 -5.07 -12.05
N GLU A 49 -31.78 -4.31 -12.28
CA GLU A 49 -31.87 -3.39 -13.41
C GLU A 49 -30.92 -2.18 -13.27
N ALA A 50 -30.75 -1.66 -12.05
CA ALA A 50 -29.77 -0.62 -11.78
C ALA A 50 -28.34 -1.14 -11.96
N GLN A 51 -28.06 -2.38 -11.54
CA GLN A 51 -26.75 -3.02 -11.68
C GLN A 51 -26.32 -3.14 -13.15
N VAL A 52 -27.23 -3.49 -14.07
CA VAL A 52 -26.94 -3.53 -15.52
C VAL A 52 -26.43 -2.16 -16.03
N ILE A 53 -26.95 -1.07 -15.49
CA ILE A 53 -26.51 0.29 -15.83
C ILE A 53 -25.13 0.56 -15.22
N ILE A 54 -24.88 0.16 -13.98
CA ILE A 54 -23.56 0.29 -13.33
C ILE A 54 -22.50 -0.52 -14.09
N ASP A 55 -22.81 -1.73 -14.53
CA ASP A 55 -21.91 -2.57 -15.32
C ASP A 55 -21.52 -1.88 -16.63
N THR A 56 -22.45 -1.13 -17.23
CA THR A 56 -22.17 -0.30 -18.41
C THR A 56 -21.21 0.86 -18.09
N PHE A 57 -21.33 1.47 -16.90
CA PHE A 57 -20.39 2.51 -16.47
C PHE A 57 -19.01 1.93 -16.18
N CYS A 58 -18.93 0.79 -15.48
CA CYS A 58 -17.70 0.03 -15.27
C CYS A 58 -17.01 -0.30 -16.60
N ALA A 59 -17.77 -0.78 -17.60
CA ALA A 59 -17.26 -1.05 -18.95
C ALA A 59 -16.66 0.19 -19.64
N CYS A 60 -17.22 1.38 -19.41
CA CYS A 60 -16.63 2.61 -19.91
C CYS A 60 -15.28 2.93 -19.24
N ILE A 61 -15.09 2.56 -17.97
CA ILE A 61 -13.87 2.81 -17.20
C ILE A 61 -12.76 1.83 -17.58
N TYR A 62 -13.03 0.53 -17.63
CA TYR A 62 -11.99 -0.47 -17.98
C TYR A 62 -11.75 -0.60 -19.49
N ALA A 63 -12.54 0.07 -20.34
CA ALA A 63 -12.33 0.07 -21.78
C ALA A 63 -10.90 0.49 -22.15
N PRO A 64 -10.17 -0.26 -23.00
CA PRO A 64 -8.81 0.09 -23.40
C PRO A 64 -8.73 1.47 -24.05
N PHE A 65 -7.72 2.27 -23.67
CA PHE A 65 -7.43 3.56 -24.30
C PHE A 65 -5.93 3.68 -24.59
N LEU A 66 -5.57 3.48 -25.87
CA LEU A 66 -4.17 3.38 -26.30
C LEU A 66 -3.29 4.57 -25.88
N PRO A 67 -3.73 5.85 -25.96
CA PRO A 67 -2.93 6.99 -25.51
C PRO A 67 -2.55 6.96 -24.03
N ALA A 68 -3.32 6.24 -23.20
CA ALA A 68 -3.05 6.04 -21.78
C ALA A 68 -2.55 4.62 -21.44
N SER A 69 -2.25 3.77 -22.42
CA SER A 69 -1.83 2.38 -22.16
C SER A 69 -0.48 2.24 -21.45
N ARG A 70 0.33 3.30 -21.42
CA ARG A 70 1.66 3.31 -20.81
C ARG A 70 1.91 4.61 -20.06
N HIS A 71 2.55 4.50 -18.89
CA HIS A 71 2.89 5.65 -18.05
C HIS A 71 3.75 6.70 -18.80
N LYS A 72 4.65 6.26 -19.68
CA LYS A 72 5.47 7.19 -20.50
C LYS A 72 4.65 8.05 -21.46
N ASP A 73 3.53 7.51 -21.96
CA ASP A 73 2.65 8.20 -22.90
C ASP A 73 1.75 9.19 -22.15
N TYR A 74 1.24 8.81 -20.97
CA TYR A 74 0.63 9.73 -20.00
C TYR A 74 1.55 10.93 -19.69
N MET A 75 2.78 10.66 -19.26
CA MET A 75 3.76 11.71 -18.95
C MET A 75 4.10 12.58 -20.15
N ARG A 76 4.11 12.01 -21.36
CA ARG A 76 4.34 12.75 -22.60
C ARG A 76 3.18 13.70 -22.90
N LEU A 77 1.95 13.23 -22.79
CA LEU A 77 0.74 13.97 -23.15
C LEU A 77 0.38 15.06 -22.15
N ASN A 78 0.89 14.99 -20.91
CA ASN A 78 0.76 16.07 -19.94
C ASN A 78 1.84 17.17 -20.05
N ARG A 79 2.82 17.03 -20.97
CA ARG A 79 3.88 18.04 -21.18
C ARG A 79 3.52 19.06 -22.26
N GLU A 80 4.21 20.19 -22.22
CA GLU A 80 4.16 21.17 -23.29
C GLU A 80 4.82 20.68 -24.59
N PRO A 81 4.33 21.10 -25.77
CA PRO A 81 5.00 20.83 -27.04
C PRO A 81 6.41 21.42 -27.07
N LYS A 82 7.39 20.66 -27.58
CA LYS A 82 8.78 21.15 -27.66
C LYS A 82 8.87 22.38 -28.55
N LYS A 83 9.57 23.43 -28.09
CA LYS A 83 9.73 24.71 -28.82
C LYS A 83 10.21 24.52 -30.28
N ARG A 84 11.18 23.62 -30.48
CA ARG A 84 11.81 23.27 -31.78
C ARG A 84 10.90 22.58 -32.80
N TRP A 85 9.69 22.16 -32.42
CA TRP A 85 8.78 21.50 -33.36
C TRP A 85 8.16 22.49 -34.34
N ASP A 86 8.02 22.06 -35.60
CA ASP A 86 7.26 22.79 -36.61
C ASP A 86 5.75 22.86 -36.25
N SER A 87 5.03 23.72 -36.97
CA SER A 87 3.60 23.97 -36.73
C SER A 87 2.73 22.73 -36.95
N GLN A 88 3.06 21.87 -37.92
CA GLN A 88 2.28 20.69 -38.23
C GLN A 88 2.40 19.63 -37.13
N LYS A 89 3.62 19.40 -36.63
CA LYS A 89 3.90 18.50 -35.51
C LYS A 89 3.26 18.99 -34.22
N LYS A 90 3.30 20.31 -33.95
CA LYS A 90 2.58 20.92 -32.82
C LYS A 90 1.07 20.72 -32.93
N ALA A 91 0.49 20.89 -34.13
CA ALA A 91 -0.95 20.68 -34.35
C ALA A 91 -1.36 19.23 -34.12
N ARG A 92 -0.61 18.25 -34.68
CA ARG A 92 -0.88 16.81 -34.46
C ARG A 92 -0.80 16.42 -32.98
N PHE A 93 0.23 16.88 -32.28
CA PHE A 93 0.37 16.61 -30.85
C PHE A 93 -0.75 17.23 -30.02
N ARG A 94 -1.19 18.46 -30.35
CA ARG A 94 -2.33 19.09 -29.67
C ARG A 94 -3.64 18.37 -29.92
N ALA A 95 -3.85 17.80 -31.11
CA ALA A 95 -5.02 16.96 -31.39
C ALA A 95 -5.01 15.70 -30.51
N GLU A 96 -3.87 15.04 -30.39
CA GLU A 96 -3.68 13.88 -29.50
C GLU A 96 -3.93 14.25 -28.02
N GLN A 97 -3.43 15.39 -27.57
CA GLN A 97 -3.71 15.91 -26.22
C GLN A 97 -5.20 16.20 -26.01
N ALA A 98 -5.89 16.73 -27.02
CA ALA A 98 -7.32 17.04 -26.94
C ALA A 98 -8.15 15.75 -26.81
N GLU A 99 -7.82 14.71 -27.58
CA GLU A 99 -8.45 13.39 -27.47
C GLU A 99 -8.20 12.77 -26.09
N PHE A 100 -6.94 12.75 -25.64
CA PHE A 100 -6.56 12.26 -24.32
C PHE A 100 -7.33 12.96 -23.19
N ARG A 101 -7.41 14.30 -23.23
CA ARG A 101 -8.13 15.10 -22.24
C ARG A 101 -9.65 14.91 -22.32
N ALA A 102 -10.21 14.74 -23.51
CA ALA A 102 -11.64 14.48 -23.68
C ALA A 102 -12.03 13.13 -23.08
N GLU A 103 -11.23 12.09 -23.30
CA GLU A 103 -11.45 10.77 -22.69
C GLU A 103 -11.30 10.82 -21.17
N ALA A 104 -10.23 11.44 -20.67
CA ALA A 104 -10.00 11.61 -19.23
C ALA A 104 -11.19 12.30 -18.56
N ARG A 105 -11.66 13.43 -19.12
CA ARG A 105 -12.81 14.17 -18.59
C ARG A 105 -14.09 13.35 -18.59
N PHE A 106 -14.32 12.55 -19.63
CA PHE A 106 -15.52 11.72 -19.70
C PHE A 106 -15.50 10.66 -18.60
N ARG A 107 -14.42 9.89 -18.48
CA ARG A 107 -14.32 8.84 -17.46
C ARG A 107 -14.29 9.41 -16.04
N GLN A 108 -13.66 10.55 -15.84
CA GLN A 108 -13.72 11.27 -14.56
C GLN A 108 -15.16 11.68 -14.22
N THR A 109 -15.93 12.19 -15.20
CA THR A 109 -17.37 12.50 -15.00
C THR A 109 -18.16 11.26 -14.55
N VAL A 110 -17.84 10.09 -15.10
CA VAL A 110 -18.45 8.82 -14.68
C VAL A 110 -18.11 8.50 -13.22
N LEU A 111 -16.82 8.56 -12.83
CA LEU A 111 -16.39 8.30 -11.45
C LEU A 111 -16.98 9.31 -10.45
N ASP A 112 -16.94 10.60 -10.75
CA ASP A 112 -17.47 11.66 -9.88
C ASP A 112 -18.98 11.44 -9.62
N THR A 113 -19.70 10.99 -10.65
CA THR A 113 -21.13 10.69 -10.54
C THR A 113 -21.40 9.47 -9.67
N ILE A 114 -20.56 8.43 -9.77
CA ILE A 114 -20.61 7.25 -8.91
C ILE A 114 -20.30 7.67 -7.47
N HIS A 115 -19.20 8.39 -7.26
CA HIS A 115 -18.75 8.88 -5.97
C HIS A 115 -19.87 9.64 -5.22
N LEU A 116 -20.50 10.60 -5.88
CA LEU A 116 -21.63 11.37 -5.33
C LEU A 116 -22.82 10.51 -4.87
N ARG A 117 -22.96 9.29 -5.38
CA ARG A 117 -24.09 8.40 -5.11
C ARG A 117 -23.76 7.23 -4.20
N VAL A 118 -22.49 6.98 -3.94
CA VAL A 118 -22.01 6.07 -2.88
C VAL A 118 -21.64 6.83 -1.60
N MET A 119 -21.48 8.15 -1.68
CA MET A 119 -21.33 8.97 -0.47
C MET A 119 -22.57 8.88 0.43
N PRO A 120 -22.37 8.83 1.76
CA PRO A 120 -23.47 8.84 2.71
C PRO A 120 -24.27 10.13 2.63
N ARG A 121 -25.54 10.02 2.98
CA ARG A 121 -26.49 11.11 3.16
C ARG A 121 -26.92 11.17 4.63
N TYR A 122 -27.65 12.23 4.99
CA TYR A 122 -28.20 12.36 6.35
C TYR A 122 -29.05 11.14 6.77
N GLU A 123 -29.75 10.52 5.82
CA GLU A 123 -30.68 9.41 6.03
C GLU A 123 -30.01 8.02 6.01
N GLY A 124 -28.70 7.94 5.75
CA GLY A 124 -27.96 6.67 5.65
C GLY A 124 -27.06 6.58 4.41
N PRO A 125 -26.75 5.36 3.94
CA PRO A 125 -25.92 5.14 2.75
C PRO A 125 -26.46 5.85 1.50
N GLY A 126 -25.55 6.19 0.59
CA GLY A 126 -25.91 6.75 -0.70
C GLY A 126 -26.78 5.79 -1.55
N PRO A 127 -27.58 6.31 -2.50
CA PRO A 127 -28.54 5.51 -3.26
C PRO A 127 -27.91 4.36 -4.07
N TRP A 128 -26.63 4.46 -4.43
CA TRP A 128 -25.92 3.43 -5.19
C TRP A 128 -25.03 2.55 -4.32
N SER A 129 -25.00 2.76 -3.00
CA SER A 129 -24.08 2.06 -2.09
C SER A 129 -24.22 0.55 -2.14
N ARG A 130 -25.44 0.02 -2.36
CA ARG A 130 -25.76 -1.42 -2.40
C ARG A 130 -25.40 -2.11 -3.72
N LEU A 131 -25.03 -1.34 -4.74
CA LEU A 131 -24.62 -1.88 -6.04
C LEU A 131 -23.16 -2.30 -6.00
N SER A 132 -22.78 -3.22 -6.89
CA SER A 132 -21.41 -3.70 -7.02
C SER A 132 -20.69 -3.01 -8.18
N PHE A 133 -19.39 -2.79 -8.02
CA PHE A 133 -18.59 -2.05 -8.98
C PHE A 133 -17.32 -2.84 -9.30
N ASP A 134 -17.14 -3.18 -10.58
CA ASP A 134 -15.93 -3.85 -11.06
C ASP A 134 -15.14 -2.92 -11.98
N PHE A 135 -14.02 -2.44 -11.46
CA PHE A 135 -13.05 -1.65 -12.19
C PHE A 135 -11.75 -2.42 -12.43
N SER A 136 -11.74 -3.73 -12.23
CA SER A 136 -10.52 -4.53 -12.33
C SER A 136 -9.79 -4.32 -13.66
N GLY A 137 -8.46 -4.25 -13.60
CA GLY A 137 -7.61 -4.01 -14.75
C GLY A 137 -7.67 -2.58 -15.34
N SER A 138 -8.40 -1.65 -14.72
CA SER A 138 -8.55 -0.28 -15.23
C SER A 138 -7.24 0.50 -15.16
N VAL A 139 -7.07 1.43 -16.11
CA VAL A 139 -5.97 2.41 -16.10
C VAL A 139 -6.55 3.79 -15.85
N PHE A 140 -6.23 4.38 -14.71
CA PHE A 140 -6.64 5.71 -14.29
C PHE A 140 -5.55 6.73 -14.64
N PHE A 141 -5.77 7.46 -15.72
CA PHE A 141 -4.90 8.54 -16.22
C PHE A 141 -5.47 9.94 -15.90
N TYR A 142 -6.27 9.98 -14.83
CA TYR A 142 -6.95 11.10 -14.21
C TYR A 142 -7.17 10.73 -12.73
N PRO A 143 -7.36 11.71 -11.82
CA PRO A 143 -7.54 11.41 -10.41
C PRO A 143 -8.76 10.53 -10.14
N VAL A 144 -8.65 9.66 -9.15
CA VAL A 144 -9.77 8.88 -8.60
C VAL A 144 -10.11 9.46 -7.23
N SER A 145 -11.35 9.90 -7.04
CA SER A 145 -11.82 10.42 -5.75
C SER A 145 -13.04 9.63 -5.31
N PHE A 146 -12.82 8.80 -4.31
CA PHE A 146 -13.80 7.99 -3.59
C PHE A 146 -13.70 8.17 -2.08
N GLY A 147 -13.01 9.21 -1.60
CA GLY A 147 -12.93 9.49 -0.16
C GLY A 147 -14.31 9.67 0.48
N ARG A 148 -14.49 9.22 1.72
CA ARG A 148 -15.73 9.31 2.49
C ARG A 148 -16.91 8.58 1.85
N SER A 149 -16.66 7.53 1.09
CA SER A 149 -17.71 6.73 0.43
C SER A 149 -18.20 5.59 1.32
N GLN A 150 -19.46 5.18 1.13
CA GLN A 150 -20.02 3.97 1.75
C GLN A 150 -20.31 2.91 0.69
N TRP A 151 -19.59 1.80 0.77
CA TRP A 151 -19.72 0.67 -0.15
C TRP A 151 -20.45 -0.48 0.55
N GLU A 152 -21.74 -0.60 0.28
CA GLU A 152 -22.59 -1.70 0.74
C GLU A 152 -22.71 -2.86 -0.25
N GLY A 153 -22.22 -2.68 -1.48
CA GLY A 153 -21.93 -3.74 -2.44
C GLY A 153 -20.42 -3.98 -2.57
N ARG A 154 -20.04 -4.86 -3.50
CA ARG A 154 -18.62 -5.19 -3.72
C ARG A 154 -17.92 -4.10 -4.51
N LEU A 155 -16.68 -3.79 -4.15
CA LEU A 155 -15.80 -2.95 -4.94
C LEU A 155 -14.56 -3.76 -5.36
N ASN A 156 -14.39 -3.95 -6.66
CA ASN A 156 -13.24 -4.63 -7.24
C ASN A 156 -12.36 -3.63 -8.01
N LEU A 157 -11.17 -3.39 -7.47
CA LEU A 157 -10.10 -2.55 -7.99
C LEU A 157 -8.83 -3.37 -8.28
N ARG A 158 -8.96 -4.70 -8.41
CA ARG A 158 -7.83 -5.59 -8.64
C ARG A 158 -7.12 -5.29 -9.95
N GLY A 159 -5.79 -5.27 -9.95
CA GLY A 159 -5.02 -5.14 -11.18
C GLY A 159 -5.05 -3.74 -11.79
N CYS A 160 -5.49 -2.73 -11.03
CA CYS A 160 -5.62 -1.37 -11.52
C CYS A 160 -4.27 -0.66 -11.60
N THR A 161 -4.17 0.31 -12.50
CA THR A 161 -2.99 1.18 -12.63
C THR A 161 -3.40 2.64 -12.48
N TYR A 162 -2.80 3.34 -11.53
CA TYR A 162 -3.08 4.74 -11.23
C TYR A 162 -1.88 5.61 -11.63
N TYR A 163 -2.05 6.47 -12.63
CA TYR A 163 -1.04 7.47 -13.04
C TYR A 163 -1.25 8.84 -12.39
N ALA A 164 -2.39 9.04 -11.75
CA ALA A 164 -2.74 10.20 -10.96
C ALA A 164 -3.20 9.75 -9.57
N GLU A 165 -3.39 10.72 -8.68
CA GLU A 165 -3.79 10.52 -7.28
C GLU A 165 -5.05 9.66 -7.16
N ALA A 166 -5.06 8.81 -6.12
CA ALA A 166 -6.17 7.94 -5.81
C ALA A 166 -6.57 8.09 -4.34
N ASP A 167 -7.72 8.71 -4.10
CA ASP A 167 -8.27 8.94 -2.77
C ASP A 167 -9.44 7.99 -2.50
N PHE A 168 -9.27 7.14 -1.50
CA PHE A 168 -10.24 6.21 -0.93
C PHE A 168 -10.43 6.43 0.58
N SER A 169 -9.85 7.51 1.12
CA SER A 169 -9.78 7.81 2.56
C SER A 169 -11.16 7.91 3.21
N GLY A 170 -11.28 7.74 4.53
CA GLY A 170 -12.52 7.96 5.25
C GLY A 170 -13.68 7.05 4.84
N SER A 171 -13.43 5.97 4.09
CA SER A 171 -14.48 5.16 3.46
C SER A 171 -14.90 3.99 4.33
N THR A 172 -16.11 3.49 4.11
CA THR A 172 -16.61 2.28 4.79
C THR A 172 -16.92 1.19 3.76
N TYR A 173 -16.35 0.00 3.97
CA TYR A 173 -16.54 -1.17 3.12
C TYR A 173 -17.29 -2.25 3.88
N THR A 174 -18.57 -2.43 3.56
CA THR A 174 -19.42 -3.46 4.18
C THR A 174 -19.06 -4.85 3.68
N TRP A 175 -18.71 -4.96 2.40
CA TRP A 175 -18.25 -6.19 1.78
C TRP A 175 -16.77 -6.14 1.45
N TYR A 176 -16.29 -7.24 0.88
CA TYR A 176 -14.91 -7.42 0.50
C TYR A 176 -14.44 -6.37 -0.51
N LEU A 177 -13.31 -5.73 -0.21
CA LEU A 177 -12.57 -4.86 -1.11
C LEU A 177 -11.37 -5.61 -1.68
N ASP A 178 -11.28 -5.72 -3.00
CA ASP A 178 -10.07 -6.20 -3.69
C ASP A 178 -9.38 -5.03 -4.40
N CYS A 179 -8.23 -4.58 -3.90
CA CYS A 179 -7.34 -3.63 -4.59
C CYS A 179 -5.98 -4.25 -4.92
N SER A 180 -5.87 -5.58 -4.84
CA SER A 180 -4.62 -6.33 -5.02
C SER A 180 -4.06 -6.22 -6.44
N ASN A 181 -2.78 -6.55 -6.61
CA ASN A 181 -2.09 -6.57 -7.91
C ASN A 181 -2.07 -5.20 -8.62
N SER A 182 -2.19 -4.10 -7.88
CA SER A 182 -2.32 -2.76 -8.44
C SER A 182 -1.00 -1.98 -8.44
N ALA A 183 -0.90 -0.95 -9.29
CA ALA A 183 0.27 -0.09 -9.38
C ALA A 183 -0.13 1.39 -9.23
N TYR A 184 0.49 2.08 -8.27
CA TYR A 184 0.25 3.49 -7.97
C TYR A 184 1.50 4.29 -8.33
N TYR A 185 1.42 5.19 -9.30
CA TYR A 185 2.56 6.00 -9.74
C TYR A 185 2.73 7.30 -8.94
N THR A 186 1.68 7.69 -8.22
CA THR A 186 1.57 8.87 -7.36
C THR A 186 0.95 8.45 -6.03
N GLU A 187 0.53 9.42 -5.22
CA GLU A 187 -0.08 9.20 -3.90
C GLU A 187 -1.37 8.37 -3.98
N ALA A 188 -1.55 7.52 -2.98
CA ALA A 188 -2.74 6.71 -2.78
C ALA A 188 -3.17 6.76 -1.30
N ASP A 189 -4.39 7.19 -1.04
CA ASP A 189 -4.89 7.39 0.31
C ASP A 189 -6.05 6.43 0.60
N PHE A 190 -5.87 5.58 1.60
CA PHE A 190 -6.86 4.64 2.15
C PHE A 190 -7.09 4.90 3.65
N SER A 191 -6.52 5.98 4.19
CA SER A 191 -6.53 6.29 5.61
C SER A 191 -7.94 6.48 6.18
N ALA A 192 -8.07 6.47 7.50
CA ALA A 192 -9.32 6.74 8.21
C ALA A 192 -10.51 5.86 7.76
N SER A 193 -10.23 4.68 7.22
CA SER A 193 -11.24 3.82 6.60
C SER A 193 -11.68 2.69 7.53
N THR A 194 -12.90 2.18 7.31
CA THR A 194 -13.45 1.05 8.06
C THR A 194 -13.77 -0.11 7.13
N TYR A 195 -13.15 -1.26 7.37
CA TYR A 195 -13.32 -2.49 6.62
C TYR A 195 -14.14 -3.48 7.44
N ASN A 196 -15.46 -3.49 7.24
CA ASN A 196 -16.34 -4.50 7.84
C ASN A 196 -16.19 -5.85 7.15
N GLY A 197 -16.09 -5.83 5.81
CA GLY A 197 -15.68 -6.97 5.01
C GLY A 197 -14.15 -7.07 4.95
N GLY A 198 -13.64 -8.24 4.51
CA GLY A 198 -12.20 -8.42 4.34
C GLY A 198 -11.62 -7.48 3.28
N VAL A 199 -10.33 -7.17 3.38
CA VAL A 199 -9.63 -6.36 2.38
C VAL A 199 -8.39 -7.10 1.88
N ASN A 200 -8.17 -7.03 0.57
CA ASN A 200 -6.94 -7.48 -0.06
C ASN A 200 -6.30 -6.34 -0.85
N ALA A 201 -5.22 -5.82 -0.29
CA ALA A 201 -4.33 -4.81 -0.84
C ALA A 201 -2.92 -5.40 -1.08
N SER A 202 -2.84 -6.69 -1.40
CA SER A 202 -1.57 -7.41 -1.56
C SER A 202 -1.03 -7.35 -3.00
N PHE A 203 0.25 -7.67 -3.18
CA PHE A 203 0.93 -7.70 -4.48
C PHE A 203 0.90 -6.35 -5.23
N CYS A 204 0.85 -5.24 -4.50
CA CYS A 204 0.81 -3.89 -5.05
C CYS A 204 2.20 -3.25 -5.15
N ASN A 205 2.30 -2.27 -6.05
CA ASN A 205 3.50 -1.46 -6.24
C ASN A 205 3.17 0.02 -6.03
N TYR A 206 3.59 0.58 -4.90
CA TYR A 206 3.37 1.98 -4.54
C TYR A 206 4.61 2.80 -4.87
N ARG A 207 4.57 3.56 -5.96
CA ARG A 207 5.67 4.44 -6.37
C ARG A 207 5.62 5.82 -5.74
N GLY A 208 4.43 6.31 -5.44
CA GLY A 208 4.23 7.43 -4.52
C GLY A 208 3.99 6.94 -3.11
N ASN A 209 3.70 7.88 -2.21
CA ASN A 209 3.34 7.57 -0.83
C ASN A 209 1.99 6.85 -0.78
N VAL A 210 1.82 5.99 0.21
CA VAL A 210 0.55 5.35 0.49
C VAL A 210 0.20 5.46 1.96
N ASP A 211 -1.06 5.79 2.21
CA ASP A 211 -1.58 5.94 3.55
C ASP A 211 -2.72 4.94 3.80
N PHE A 212 -2.55 4.07 4.78
CA PHE A 212 -3.53 3.14 5.34
C PHE A 212 -3.82 3.44 6.81
N SER A 213 -3.24 4.52 7.36
CA SER A 213 -3.29 4.83 8.77
C SER A 213 -4.69 5.16 9.28
N GLU A 214 -4.85 5.25 10.59
CA GLU A 214 -6.12 5.61 11.25
C GLU A 214 -7.31 4.70 10.87
N SER A 215 -7.03 3.47 10.42
CA SER A 215 -8.03 2.58 9.85
C SER A 215 -8.48 1.48 10.82
N VAL A 216 -9.69 0.98 10.62
CA VAL A 216 -10.28 -0.12 11.41
C VAL A 216 -10.59 -1.31 10.52
N TYR A 217 -9.91 -2.43 10.75
CA TYR A 217 -10.07 -3.69 10.02
C TYR A 217 -10.84 -4.70 10.88
N ARG A 218 -12.16 -4.77 10.69
CA ARG A 218 -13.01 -5.69 11.47
C ARG A 218 -12.90 -7.14 11.02
N ALA A 219 -12.70 -7.33 9.72
CA ALA A 219 -12.40 -8.62 9.11
C ALA A 219 -10.91 -8.71 8.77
N ASN A 220 -10.49 -9.85 8.21
CA ASN A 220 -9.09 -10.07 7.84
C ASN A 220 -8.61 -9.05 6.81
N ALA A 221 -7.39 -8.56 7.03
CA ALA A 221 -6.72 -7.61 6.16
C ALA A 221 -5.44 -8.23 5.61
N SER A 222 -5.33 -8.30 4.28
CA SER A 222 -4.15 -8.80 3.59
C SER A 222 -3.49 -7.65 2.83
N LEU A 223 -2.37 -7.19 3.36
CA LEU A 223 -1.49 -6.14 2.85
C LEU A 223 -0.06 -6.69 2.60
N SER A 224 0.04 -7.95 2.18
CA SER A 224 1.31 -8.66 2.01
C SER A 224 1.87 -8.56 0.59
N TYR A 225 3.13 -8.94 0.40
CA TYR A 225 3.81 -8.95 -0.91
C TYR A 225 3.85 -7.59 -1.63
N ASN A 226 3.83 -6.50 -0.86
CA ASN A 226 3.82 -5.14 -1.41
C ASN A 226 5.24 -4.59 -1.56
N VAL A 227 5.41 -3.67 -2.52
CA VAL A 227 6.65 -2.89 -2.67
C VAL A 227 6.32 -1.41 -2.55
N TYR A 228 6.86 -0.78 -1.50
CA TYR A 228 6.65 0.62 -1.15
C TYR A 228 7.89 1.44 -1.50
N TRP A 229 7.85 2.15 -2.63
CA TRP A 229 8.90 3.09 -3.03
C TRP A 229 8.71 4.47 -2.45
N GLY A 230 7.48 4.90 -2.15
CA GLY A 230 7.21 6.04 -1.30
C GLY A 230 7.15 5.64 0.17
N GLU A 231 6.79 6.58 1.03
CA GLU A 231 6.45 6.30 2.42
C GLU A 231 5.20 5.41 2.49
N ALA A 232 5.18 4.50 3.46
CA ALA A 232 4.05 3.63 3.74
C ALA A 232 3.59 3.91 5.17
N ALA A 233 2.45 4.57 5.31
CA ALA A 233 1.79 4.78 6.60
C ALA A 233 0.74 3.69 6.81
N LEU A 234 0.92 2.89 7.85
CA LEU A 234 0.02 1.82 8.31
C LEU A 234 -0.25 1.93 9.82
N ASN A 235 0.25 3.01 10.43
CA ASN A 235 0.18 3.31 11.86
C ASN A 235 -1.24 3.70 12.32
N ASP A 236 -1.40 3.86 13.63
CA ASP A 236 -2.63 4.36 14.26
C ASP A 236 -3.88 3.53 13.92
N SER A 237 -3.69 2.24 13.63
CA SER A 237 -4.74 1.37 13.09
C SER A 237 -5.17 0.27 14.07
N ILE A 238 -6.42 -0.18 13.93
CA ILE A 238 -7.01 -1.24 14.74
C ILE A 238 -7.32 -2.44 13.84
N TYR A 239 -6.71 -3.59 14.13
CA TYR A 239 -6.95 -4.85 13.45
C TYR A 239 -7.72 -5.79 14.38
N GLU A 240 -9.04 -5.84 14.22
CA GLU A 240 -9.90 -6.79 14.93
C GLU A 240 -9.89 -8.19 14.29
N GLY A 241 -9.66 -8.24 12.97
CA GLY A 241 -9.37 -9.46 12.21
C GLY A 241 -7.88 -9.83 12.22
N HIS A 242 -7.51 -10.89 11.49
CA HIS A 242 -6.10 -11.22 11.25
C HIS A 242 -5.47 -10.20 10.30
N ALA A 243 -4.26 -9.74 10.63
CA ALA A 243 -3.49 -8.79 9.83
C ALA A 243 -2.30 -9.50 9.18
N ASP A 244 -2.32 -9.61 7.86
CA ASP A 244 -1.22 -10.14 7.06
C ASP A 244 -0.51 -8.99 6.34
N LEU A 245 0.67 -8.60 6.83
CA LEU A 245 1.55 -7.56 6.31
C LEU A 245 2.92 -8.13 5.88
N ALA A 246 3.00 -9.46 5.69
CA ALA A 246 4.24 -10.18 5.48
C ALA A 246 4.80 -10.00 4.06
N CYS A 247 6.06 -10.41 3.86
CA CYS A 247 6.70 -10.48 2.55
C CYS A 247 6.78 -9.12 1.81
N CYS A 248 6.83 -8.01 2.55
CA CYS A 248 6.84 -6.67 1.99
C CYS A 248 8.25 -6.12 1.81
N THR A 249 8.42 -5.21 0.85
CA THR A 249 9.66 -4.44 0.67
C THR A 249 9.36 -2.95 0.84
N TYR A 250 9.82 -2.39 1.96
CA TYR A 250 9.74 -0.97 2.27
C TYR A 250 11.03 -0.29 1.84
N VAL A 251 11.01 0.33 0.68
CA VAL A 251 12.12 1.17 0.22
C VAL A 251 12.03 2.55 0.87
N GLY A 252 10.80 3.07 1.04
CA GLY A 252 10.53 4.28 1.84
C GLY A 252 10.38 3.96 3.32
N HIS A 253 10.17 5.03 4.09
CA HIS A 253 9.88 4.93 5.52
C HIS A 253 8.64 4.06 5.74
N ALA A 254 8.72 3.15 6.70
CA ALA A 254 7.61 2.28 7.07
C ALA A 254 7.09 2.69 8.45
N SER A 255 5.91 3.29 8.49
CA SER A 255 5.24 3.68 9.74
C SER A 255 4.17 2.65 10.07
N LEU A 256 4.45 1.74 11.00
CA LEU A 256 3.57 0.65 11.43
C LEU A 256 3.24 0.73 12.94
N GLY A 257 3.70 1.77 13.63
CA GLY A 257 3.51 1.95 15.06
C GLY A 257 2.09 2.31 15.49
N ASN A 258 1.88 2.37 16.81
CA ASN A 258 0.62 2.71 17.48
C ASN A 258 -0.60 1.89 17.01
N CYS A 259 -0.41 0.59 16.75
CA CYS A 259 -1.47 -0.30 16.28
C CYS A 259 -2.00 -1.25 17.37
N ASP A 260 -3.28 -1.63 17.26
CA ASP A 260 -3.94 -2.65 18.11
C ASP A 260 -4.29 -3.89 17.27
N TYR A 261 -3.51 -4.97 17.40
CA TYR A 261 -3.69 -6.24 16.70
C TYR A 261 -4.37 -7.28 17.61
N ARG A 262 -5.69 -7.43 17.50
CA ARG A 262 -6.47 -8.22 18.49
C ARG A 262 -6.46 -9.73 18.27
N ARG A 263 -6.05 -10.21 17.09
CA ARG A 263 -6.07 -11.64 16.73
C ARG A 263 -4.68 -12.17 16.43
N GLY A 264 -4.09 -11.76 15.32
CA GLY A 264 -2.77 -12.21 14.88
C GLY A 264 -2.24 -11.23 13.86
N ALA A 265 -0.92 -11.04 13.89
CA ALA A 265 -0.23 -10.12 13.00
C ALA A 265 1.00 -10.80 12.41
N ASP A 266 1.03 -10.91 11.08
CA ASP A 266 2.15 -11.45 10.32
C ASP A 266 2.87 -10.30 9.62
N LEU A 267 4.12 -10.01 10.01
CA LEU A 267 4.99 -8.99 9.43
C LEU A 267 6.31 -9.58 8.90
N PHE A 268 6.43 -10.91 8.94
CA PHE A 268 7.65 -11.67 8.65
C PHE A 268 8.07 -11.61 7.17
N LEU A 269 9.31 -12.04 6.90
CA LEU A 269 9.90 -12.05 5.54
C LEU A 269 9.91 -10.67 4.85
N SER A 270 9.98 -9.59 5.64
CA SER A 270 9.96 -8.23 5.11
C SER A 270 11.35 -7.61 5.04
N THR A 271 11.53 -6.66 4.12
CA THR A 271 12.75 -5.88 3.99
C THR A 271 12.46 -4.40 4.22
N TYR A 272 13.18 -3.78 5.14
CA TYR A 272 13.09 -2.37 5.48
C TYR A 272 14.39 -1.69 5.07
N ALA A 273 14.38 -1.03 3.91
CA ALA A 273 15.57 -0.41 3.34
C ALA A 273 15.92 0.90 4.03
N THR A 274 15.00 1.55 4.74
CA THR A 274 15.28 2.73 5.54
C THR A 274 14.79 2.48 6.96
N PHE A 275 14.01 3.40 7.52
CA PHE A 275 13.55 3.35 8.89
C PHE A 275 12.22 2.59 9.00
N ALA A 276 12.11 1.78 10.04
CA ALA A 276 10.91 1.01 10.37
C ALA A 276 10.43 1.34 11.78
N ASP A 277 9.32 2.08 11.86
CA ASP A 277 8.59 2.34 13.09
C ASP A 277 7.55 1.24 13.28
N LEU A 278 7.71 0.42 14.31
CA LEU A 278 6.76 -0.61 14.74
C LEU A 278 6.46 -0.45 16.25
N ASP A 279 6.58 0.78 16.77
CA ASP A 279 6.53 1.04 18.20
C ASP A 279 5.11 1.22 18.74
N ARG A 280 4.95 1.19 20.07
CA ARG A 280 3.67 1.43 20.75
C ARG A 280 2.52 0.54 20.29
N CYS A 281 2.83 -0.68 19.84
CA CYS A 281 1.81 -1.62 19.37
C CYS A 281 1.30 -2.52 20.50
N THR A 282 0.04 -2.94 20.42
CA THR A 282 -0.52 -4.00 21.25
C THR A 282 -0.86 -5.21 20.40
N TYR A 283 -0.25 -6.35 20.71
CA TYR A 283 -0.52 -7.63 20.06
C TYR A 283 -1.31 -8.54 21.00
N GLY A 284 -2.62 -8.60 20.78
CA GLY A 284 -3.56 -9.42 21.56
C GLY A 284 -3.49 -10.91 21.25
N GLY A 285 -2.96 -11.28 20.07
CA GLY A 285 -2.56 -12.65 19.80
C GLY A 285 -1.18 -12.75 19.16
N ARG A 286 -0.91 -13.84 18.42
CA ARG A 286 0.46 -14.14 17.96
C ARG A 286 0.99 -13.06 17.02
N ALA A 287 2.23 -12.65 17.26
CA ALA A 287 2.93 -11.64 16.47
C ALA A 287 4.16 -12.26 15.82
N ASN A 288 4.18 -12.31 14.48
CA ASN A 288 5.29 -12.86 13.74
C ASN A 288 6.03 -11.79 12.94
N LEU A 289 7.15 -11.32 13.47
CA LEU A 289 8.03 -10.31 12.87
C LEU A 289 9.37 -10.92 12.41
N SER A 290 9.45 -12.25 12.34
CA SER A 290 10.69 -13.00 12.06
C SER A 290 11.17 -12.87 10.60
N LYS A 291 12.37 -13.39 10.32
CA LYS A 291 12.87 -13.56 8.94
C LYS A 291 12.98 -12.27 8.15
N SER A 292 13.08 -11.15 8.85
CA SER A 292 13.06 -9.81 8.25
C SER A 292 14.45 -9.20 8.24
N VAL A 293 14.66 -8.27 7.30
CA VAL A 293 15.93 -7.55 7.18
C VAL A 293 15.68 -6.06 7.34
N TYR A 294 16.33 -5.47 8.34
CA TYR A 294 16.26 -4.06 8.68
C TYR A 294 17.60 -3.42 8.33
N TYR A 295 17.62 -2.55 7.32
CA TYR A 295 18.83 -1.84 6.91
C TYR A 295 19.01 -0.51 7.63
N GLY A 296 17.91 0.21 7.88
CA GLY A 296 17.91 1.30 8.85
C GLY A 296 17.34 0.84 10.18
N ARG A 297 17.13 1.80 11.09
CA ARG A 297 16.70 1.54 12.46
C ARG A 297 15.35 0.84 12.52
N ALA A 298 15.20 -0.05 13.49
CA ALA A 298 13.97 -0.80 13.76
C ALA A 298 13.47 -0.51 15.17
N TRP A 299 12.31 0.11 15.29
CA TRP A 299 11.74 0.54 16.56
C TRP A 299 10.55 -0.33 16.94
N PHE A 300 10.67 -1.07 18.05
CA PHE A 300 9.63 -1.92 18.62
C PHE A 300 9.24 -1.49 20.04
N TRP A 301 9.83 -0.41 20.55
CA TRP A 301 9.69 0.09 21.91
C TRP A 301 8.24 0.39 22.31
N HIS A 302 7.95 0.43 23.61
CA HIS A 302 6.60 0.61 24.17
C HIS A 302 5.53 -0.36 23.65
N SER A 303 5.92 -1.53 23.12
CA SER A 303 4.95 -2.50 22.61
C SER A 303 4.58 -3.55 23.65
N THR A 304 3.36 -4.07 23.58
CA THR A 304 2.86 -5.13 24.45
C THR A 304 2.50 -6.37 23.63
N TYR A 305 3.02 -7.53 24.03
CA TYR A 305 2.81 -8.82 23.37
C TYR A 305 2.14 -9.78 24.36
N LEU A 306 0.84 -10.04 24.15
CA LEU A 306 0.03 -10.86 25.07
C LEU A 306 0.15 -12.37 24.81
N GLN A 307 0.72 -12.75 23.67
CA GLN A 307 0.97 -14.13 23.25
C GLN A 307 2.37 -14.23 22.66
N GLU A 308 2.69 -15.39 22.07
CA GLU A 308 3.98 -15.64 21.40
C GLU A 308 4.34 -14.53 20.38
N ALA A 309 5.56 -14.01 20.52
CA ALA A 309 6.14 -13.02 19.63
C ALA A 309 7.48 -13.52 19.06
N THR A 310 7.58 -13.59 17.73
CA THR A 310 8.78 -14.10 17.06
C THR A 310 9.48 -13.01 16.25
N PHE A 311 10.73 -12.73 16.59
CA PHE A 311 11.63 -11.79 15.91
C PHE A 311 12.84 -12.49 15.28
N GLY A 312 13.04 -13.76 15.62
CA GLY A 312 14.18 -14.57 15.18
C GLY A 312 14.36 -14.67 13.66
N ASP A 313 15.45 -15.30 13.24
CA ASP A 313 15.85 -15.40 11.82
C ASP A 313 16.04 -14.03 11.13
N SER A 314 16.21 -12.94 11.88
CA SER A 314 16.23 -11.58 11.34
C SER A 314 17.62 -10.96 11.32
N ILE A 315 17.80 -9.94 10.47
CA ILE A 315 19.07 -9.20 10.36
C ILE A 315 18.79 -7.72 10.61
N TYR A 316 19.37 -7.19 11.67
CA TYR A 316 19.31 -5.79 12.07
C TYR A 316 20.67 -5.14 11.76
N ASN A 317 20.75 -4.39 10.67
CA ASN A 317 22.00 -3.74 10.22
C ASN A 317 22.29 -2.44 10.96
N ASP A 318 21.27 -1.81 11.53
CA ASP A 318 21.34 -0.59 12.33
C ASP A 318 20.68 -0.89 13.68
N SER A 319 20.60 0.11 14.54
CA SER A 319 20.03 0.05 15.86
C SER A 319 18.61 -0.53 15.88
N VAL A 320 18.37 -1.39 16.87
CA VAL A 320 17.07 -1.97 17.17
C VAL A 320 16.69 -1.70 18.61
N ASP A 321 15.45 -1.24 18.82
CA ASP A 321 14.98 -0.80 20.13
C ASP A 321 13.71 -1.54 20.57
N PHE A 322 13.81 -2.30 21.65
CA PHE A 322 12.72 -3.01 22.34
C PHE A 322 12.41 -2.40 23.72
N SER A 323 12.99 -1.25 24.06
CA SER A 323 12.87 -0.66 25.38
C SER A 323 11.42 -0.40 25.77
N ASP A 324 11.17 -0.42 27.09
CA ASP A 324 9.87 -0.19 27.70
C ASP A 324 8.74 -1.06 27.12
N SER A 325 9.08 -2.21 26.53
CA SER A 325 8.13 -3.18 25.99
C SER A 325 7.78 -4.26 27.01
N HIS A 326 6.63 -4.90 26.83
CA HIS A 326 6.12 -5.93 27.71
C HIS A 326 5.79 -7.21 26.94
N PHE A 327 6.48 -8.30 27.27
CA PHE A 327 6.25 -9.63 26.73
C PHE A 327 5.61 -10.51 27.80
N ALA A 328 4.29 -10.68 27.71
CA ALA A 328 3.53 -11.57 28.60
C ALA A 328 3.57 -13.03 28.12
N GLY A 329 3.76 -13.26 26.82
CA GLY A 329 3.98 -14.58 26.23
C GLY A 329 5.44 -14.85 25.88
N PRO A 330 5.76 -16.04 25.34
CA PRO A 330 7.13 -16.42 24.98
C PRO A 330 7.67 -15.58 23.82
N VAL A 331 8.96 -15.27 23.87
CA VAL A 331 9.65 -14.47 22.85
C VAL A 331 10.79 -15.25 22.21
N ASN A 332 10.84 -15.25 20.87
CA ASN A 332 11.93 -15.85 20.11
C ASN A 332 12.77 -14.77 19.41
N LEU A 333 14.04 -14.65 19.82
CA LEU A 333 15.05 -13.75 19.28
C LEU A 333 16.29 -14.54 18.77
N GLU A 334 16.11 -15.83 18.48
CA GLU A 334 17.16 -16.74 18.02
C GLU A 334 17.53 -16.50 16.54
N ASP A 335 18.65 -17.07 16.11
CA ASP A 335 19.09 -17.12 14.71
C ASP A 335 19.15 -15.73 14.03
N SER A 336 19.49 -14.70 14.81
CA SER A 336 19.44 -13.31 14.34
C SER A 336 20.80 -12.64 14.35
N ALA A 337 21.00 -11.67 13.47
CA ALA A 337 22.20 -10.84 13.41
C ALA A 337 21.88 -9.42 13.89
N TYR A 338 22.53 -9.00 14.97
CA TYR A 338 22.41 -7.67 15.58
C TYR A 338 23.70 -6.91 15.34
N LEU A 339 23.74 -6.14 14.25
CA LEU A 339 24.97 -5.53 13.72
C LEU A 339 25.21 -4.09 14.21
N ASP A 340 24.40 -3.64 15.17
CA ASP A 340 24.54 -2.39 15.88
C ASP A 340 23.89 -2.51 17.27
N THR A 341 23.52 -1.39 17.87
CA THR A 341 22.95 -1.22 19.20
C THR A 341 21.60 -1.90 19.31
N THR A 342 21.45 -2.76 20.30
CA THR A 342 20.22 -3.45 20.66
C THR A 342 19.82 -3.01 22.06
N ASN A 343 18.64 -2.40 22.17
CA ASN A 343 18.16 -1.82 23.44
C ASN A 343 16.99 -2.64 24.00
N PHE A 344 17.13 -3.10 25.25
CA PHE A 344 16.09 -3.77 26.05
C PHE A 344 15.84 -3.08 27.39
N GLN A 345 16.21 -1.80 27.52
CA GLN A 345 16.04 -1.06 28.76
C GLN A 345 14.57 -1.07 29.18
N ASN A 346 14.30 -1.38 30.45
CA ASN A 346 12.94 -1.48 31.02
C ASN A 346 12.00 -2.48 30.33
N THR A 347 12.51 -3.35 29.45
CA THR A 347 11.69 -4.42 28.87
C THR A 347 11.34 -5.44 29.96
N ILE A 348 10.08 -5.89 29.97
CA ILE A 348 9.56 -6.89 30.91
C ILE A 348 9.30 -8.20 30.14
N PHE A 349 9.80 -9.32 30.67
CA PHE A 349 9.48 -10.68 30.21
C PHE A 349 8.80 -11.41 31.38
N GLU A 350 7.53 -11.80 31.24
CA GLU A 350 6.78 -12.49 32.31
C GLU A 350 7.06 -13.99 32.36
N GLU A 351 7.29 -14.62 31.21
CA GLU A 351 7.69 -16.02 31.12
C GLU A 351 9.23 -16.17 31.17
N ASP A 352 9.77 -17.25 30.58
CA ASP A 352 11.21 -17.51 30.55
C ASP A 352 11.98 -16.36 29.88
N SER A 353 13.27 -16.23 30.25
CA SER A 353 14.16 -15.23 29.65
C SER A 353 14.21 -15.38 28.13
N PRO A 354 14.32 -14.26 27.37
CA PRO A 354 14.44 -14.30 25.92
C PRO A 354 15.63 -15.17 25.50
N SER A 355 15.42 -16.04 24.52
CA SER A 355 16.50 -16.83 23.91
C SER A 355 17.10 -16.09 22.72
N PHE A 356 18.44 -16.02 22.72
CA PHE A 356 19.26 -15.45 21.65
C PHE A 356 20.19 -16.52 21.03
N ALA A 357 19.79 -17.79 21.12
CA ALA A 357 20.60 -18.90 20.63
C ALA A 357 20.94 -18.71 19.14
N ARG A 358 22.19 -19.05 18.78
CA ARG A 358 22.72 -18.97 17.40
C ARG A 358 22.72 -17.56 16.79
N SER A 359 22.49 -16.52 17.59
CA SER A 359 22.55 -15.12 17.16
C SER A 359 23.98 -14.56 17.18
N VAL A 360 24.22 -13.54 16.36
CA VAL A 360 25.50 -12.85 16.18
C VAL A 360 25.38 -11.38 16.59
N TYR A 361 26.38 -10.86 17.31
CA TYR A 361 26.38 -9.48 17.84
C TYR A 361 27.66 -8.71 17.53
N VAL A 362 27.52 -7.39 17.36
CA VAL A 362 28.63 -6.43 17.46
C VAL A 362 28.86 -6.09 18.95
N PRO A 363 30.09 -6.25 19.48
CA PRO A 363 30.38 -6.15 20.91
C PRO A 363 30.24 -4.73 21.49
N GLU A 364 30.79 -3.71 20.83
CA GLU A 364 30.96 -2.35 21.40
C GLU A 364 29.63 -1.65 21.74
N ASN A 365 28.53 -2.04 21.09
CA ASN A 365 27.25 -1.34 21.18
C ASN A 365 26.21 -2.05 22.06
N ASN A 366 26.52 -3.25 22.58
CA ASN A 366 25.53 -4.13 23.22
C ASN A 366 25.86 -4.52 24.67
N GLU A 367 26.93 -3.97 25.27
CA GLU A 367 27.38 -4.32 26.63
C GLU A 367 26.43 -3.90 27.77
N HIS A 368 25.38 -3.10 27.50
CA HIS A 368 24.64 -2.34 28.53
C HIS A 368 23.21 -2.80 28.83
N THR A 369 22.70 -3.88 28.24
CA THR A 369 21.27 -4.22 28.39
C THR A 369 20.89 -4.98 29.65
N GLY A 370 21.84 -5.35 30.50
CA GLY A 370 21.56 -6.02 31.79
C GLY A 370 21.06 -7.46 31.68
N TYR A 371 20.81 -7.97 30.46
CA TYR A 371 20.48 -9.37 30.20
C TYR A 371 21.76 -10.14 29.84
N ASN A 372 21.99 -11.25 30.54
CA ASN A 372 23.08 -12.16 30.17
C ASN A 372 22.64 -12.91 28.90
N TYR A 373 22.93 -12.31 27.74
CA TYR A 373 22.50 -12.73 26.39
C TYR A 373 22.78 -14.19 26.00
N GLY A 374 23.37 -15.01 26.90
CA GLY A 374 23.90 -16.31 26.52
C GLY A 374 24.78 -16.18 25.29
N VAL A 375 25.59 -15.10 25.22
CA VAL A 375 26.28 -14.61 24.02
C VAL A 375 26.91 -15.78 23.28
N VAL A 376 26.31 -16.18 22.16
CA VAL A 376 26.77 -17.37 21.43
C VAL A 376 27.94 -17.02 20.52
N ARG A 377 27.92 -15.84 19.88
CA ARG A 377 29.00 -15.40 18.98
C ARG A 377 29.09 -13.88 18.86
N VAL A 378 30.26 -13.35 19.18
CA VAL A 378 30.64 -11.95 18.98
C VAL A 378 31.51 -11.85 17.72
N LEU A 379 31.28 -10.84 16.88
CA LEU A 379 32.13 -10.61 15.70
C LEU A 379 33.56 -10.26 16.11
N THR A 380 34.52 -10.87 15.41
CA THR A 380 35.94 -10.56 15.53
C THR A 380 36.29 -9.22 14.85
N LEU A 381 37.46 -8.66 15.15
CA LEU A 381 37.91 -7.41 14.54
C LEU A 381 37.98 -7.50 13.00
N ASP A 382 38.45 -8.63 12.46
CA ASP A 382 38.53 -8.84 11.00
C ASP A 382 37.14 -8.92 10.36
N GLU A 383 36.17 -9.54 11.05
CA GLU A 383 34.78 -9.61 10.60
C GLU A 383 34.07 -8.26 10.68
N LEU A 384 34.38 -7.43 11.69
CA LEU A 384 33.90 -6.06 11.77
C LEU A 384 34.43 -5.22 10.59
N GLN A 385 35.73 -5.32 10.29
CA GLN A 385 36.31 -4.66 9.12
C GLN A 385 35.68 -5.14 7.81
N HIS A 386 35.36 -6.42 7.70
CA HIS A 386 34.67 -6.94 6.53
C HIS A 386 33.23 -6.42 6.43
N LEU A 387 32.49 -6.37 7.54
CA LEU A 387 31.17 -5.78 7.59
C LEU A 387 31.18 -4.32 7.14
N ASP A 388 32.16 -3.53 7.59
CA ASP A 388 32.32 -2.14 7.16
C ASP A 388 32.51 -2.05 5.64
N GLN A 389 33.36 -2.90 5.06
CA GLN A 389 33.55 -2.97 3.60
C GLN A 389 32.26 -3.33 2.85
N LEU A 390 31.42 -4.20 3.42
CA LEU A 390 30.12 -4.56 2.83
C LEU A 390 29.11 -3.41 2.94
N ARG A 391 29.25 -2.51 3.93
CA ARG A 391 28.38 -1.33 4.14
C ARG A 391 28.74 -0.15 3.25
N GLU A 392 30.00 0.02 2.84
CA GLU A 392 30.48 1.17 2.05
C GLU A 392 29.61 1.50 0.81
N PRO A 393 29.27 0.56 -0.09
CA PRO A 393 28.48 0.88 -1.28
C PRO A 393 27.10 1.44 -0.93
N ARG A 394 26.51 0.95 0.17
CA ARG A 394 25.22 1.41 0.65
C ARG A 394 25.32 2.83 1.21
N TYR A 395 26.32 3.10 2.04
CA TYR A 395 26.55 4.43 2.61
C TYR A 395 26.76 5.49 1.52
N GLU A 396 27.52 5.18 0.47
CA GLU A 396 27.70 6.07 -0.69
C GLU A 396 26.35 6.41 -1.36
N ILE A 397 25.50 5.40 -1.59
CA ILE A 397 24.18 5.58 -2.18
C ILE A 397 23.28 6.43 -1.28
N GLU A 398 23.30 6.23 0.04
CA GLU A 398 22.52 7.04 1.00
C GLU A 398 22.94 8.51 0.99
N GLN A 399 24.24 8.79 0.93
CA GLN A 399 24.76 10.16 0.82
C GLN A 399 24.35 10.82 -0.50
N GLU A 400 24.39 10.08 -1.61
CA GLU A 400 23.87 10.59 -2.88
C GLU A 400 22.36 10.85 -2.80
N LEU A 401 21.59 9.93 -2.22
CA LEU A 401 20.15 10.06 -2.07
C LEU A 401 19.76 11.30 -1.26
N PHE A 402 20.49 11.59 -0.17
CA PHE A 402 20.28 12.78 0.67
C PHE A 402 20.41 14.10 -0.12
N ASN A 403 21.23 14.11 -1.17
CA ASN A 403 21.49 15.29 -1.98
C ASN A 403 20.57 15.40 -3.21
N VAL A 404 19.72 14.40 -3.47
CA VAL A 404 18.80 14.39 -4.60
C VAL A 404 17.41 14.83 -4.14
N ASP A 405 16.97 15.98 -4.65
CA ASP A 405 15.59 16.42 -4.53
C ASP A 405 14.71 15.60 -5.50
N ASP A 406 13.81 14.80 -4.95
CA ASP A 406 12.94 13.90 -5.71
C ASP A 406 11.93 14.64 -6.58
N ALA A 407 11.55 15.87 -6.22
CA ALA A 407 10.67 16.72 -6.99
C ALA A 407 11.35 17.23 -8.27
N THR A 408 12.67 17.43 -8.25
CA THR A 408 13.43 17.97 -9.38
C THR A 408 14.23 16.93 -10.17
N ASP A 409 14.65 15.81 -9.55
CA ASP A 409 15.33 14.69 -10.22
C ASP A 409 14.80 13.29 -9.81
N ALA A 410 13.49 13.09 -10.02
CA ALA A 410 12.81 11.81 -9.80
C ALA A 410 13.43 10.60 -10.51
N LYS A 411 14.21 10.79 -11.58
CA LYS A 411 14.85 9.67 -12.30
C LYS A 411 16.03 9.14 -11.51
N THR A 412 16.94 10.03 -11.10
CA THR A 412 18.10 9.67 -10.30
C THR A 412 17.66 9.10 -8.96
N TYR A 413 16.68 9.74 -8.32
CA TYR A 413 16.08 9.26 -7.07
C TYR A 413 15.62 7.80 -7.14
N ARG A 414 14.90 7.41 -8.20
CA ARG A 414 14.44 6.02 -8.41
C ARG A 414 15.58 5.03 -8.65
N ILE A 415 16.62 5.45 -9.37
CA ILE A 415 17.79 4.60 -9.63
C ILE A 415 18.53 4.34 -8.32
N LEU A 416 18.77 5.38 -7.52
CA LEU A 416 19.44 5.28 -6.24
C LEU A 416 18.65 4.43 -5.24
N ARG A 417 17.33 4.61 -5.12
CA ARG A 417 16.47 3.75 -4.28
C ARG A 417 16.55 2.27 -4.65
N ARG A 418 16.65 1.96 -5.95
CA ARG A 418 16.84 0.57 -6.40
C ARG A 418 18.24 0.06 -6.06
N ALA A 419 19.26 0.87 -6.31
CA ALA A 419 20.64 0.53 -5.97
C ALA A 419 20.81 0.29 -4.46
N LEU A 420 20.12 1.07 -3.62
CA LEU A 420 20.11 0.92 -2.17
C LEU A 420 19.61 -0.48 -1.74
N LEU A 421 18.54 -0.95 -2.36
CA LEU A 421 18.01 -2.30 -2.15
C LEU A 421 18.95 -3.38 -2.72
N GLU A 422 19.65 -3.12 -3.82
CA GLU A 422 20.58 -4.10 -4.41
C GLU A 422 21.87 -4.23 -3.57
N ALA A 423 22.41 -3.11 -3.07
CA ALA A 423 23.62 -3.03 -2.22
C ALA A 423 23.51 -3.76 -0.87
N SER A 424 22.29 -4.16 -0.54
CA SER A 424 21.88 -4.78 0.72
C SER A 424 22.10 -6.31 0.72
N HIS A 425 22.00 -6.97 -0.43
CA HIS A 425 22.09 -8.44 -0.56
C HIS A 425 23.40 -9.07 -0.05
N PRO A 426 24.60 -8.48 -0.26
CA PRO A 426 25.84 -9.06 0.22
C PRO A 426 25.90 -9.23 1.74
N ILE A 427 25.41 -8.24 2.51
CA ILE A 427 25.40 -8.30 3.97
C ILE A 427 24.45 -9.40 4.45
N GLN A 428 23.27 -9.50 3.84
CA GLN A 428 22.31 -10.56 4.16
C GLN A 428 22.94 -11.95 3.95
N LYS A 429 23.56 -12.16 2.79
CA LYS A 429 24.21 -13.44 2.47
C LYS A 429 25.33 -13.76 3.46
N TRP A 430 26.19 -12.78 3.76
CA TRP A 430 27.28 -12.96 4.72
C TRP A 430 26.78 -13.33 6.12
N CYS A 431 25.75 -12.64 6.62
CA CYS A 431 25.13 -12.97 7.92
C CYS A 431 24.58 -14.40 7.96
N GLN A 432 23.93 -14.84 6.88
CA GLN A 432 23.42 -16.21 6.78
C GLN A 432 24.57 -17.24 6.83
N GLU A 433 25.68 -16.98 6.13
CA GLU A 433 26.86 -17.85 6.15
C GLU A 433 27.55 -17.87 7.54
N LEU A 434 27.59 -16.72 8.24
CA LEU A 434 28.11 -16.62 9.61
C LEU A 434 27.27 -17.44 10.59
N MET A 435 25.94 -17.28 10.56
CA MET A 435 25.02 -17.99 11.46
C MET A 435 24.98 -19.50 11.17
N ALA A 436 25.17 -19.89 9.91
CA ALA A 436 25.29 -21.30 9.51
C ALA A 436 26.65 -21.93 9.88
N GLY A 437 27.65 -21.14 10.31
CA GLY A 437 29.00 -21.62 10.62
C GLY A 437 29.77 -22.12 9.39
N THR A 438 29.49 -21.54 8.21
CA THR A 438 30.07 -21.98 6.92
C THR A 438 31.24 -21.11 6.43
N LEU A 439 31.68 -20.13 7.23
CA LEU A 439 32.78 -19.21 6.94
C LEU A 439 34.10 -19.61 7.60
#